data_AF-A0A948FQZ8-F1
#
_entry.id   AF-A0A948FQZ8-F1
#
_cell.length_a   1.000
_cell.length_b   1.000
_cell.length_c   1.000
_cell.angle_alpha   90.00
_cell.angle_beta   90.00
_cell.angle_gamma   90.00
#
_symmetry.space_group_name_H-M   'P 1'
#
loop_
_entity.id
_entity.type
_entity.pdbx_description
1 polymer ?
#
loop_
_entity_poly.entity_id
_entity_poly.type
_entity_poly.pdbx_seq_one_letter_code
_entity_poly.pdbx_strand_id
1 'polypeptide(L)'
;MPDKAVRRPRPGSGILILIGVLVATVVGGAALWAATGRPPATGGLAPPATATAYDGPLAAPGRLGAAGRAVECLHPPSGSNRSADVYAGGATSSTAQGAVDTAFSEGLFLDMPRVDLAVAATEPDRELFTYEVDGSVLLAVVVRNGPASPGAGGDGWYVETVARCDFSEFPEADAQLDGLVDYGVWADDEGTTVPVSRIYSTPGPEHCDWQDMTFLVVGEGERRGAQVYVEAPIVELRDYMSGTFLTDIRLPNDAIDTGWQRDGRHLWLSPDDRYAYVGSSSSVDGWPRFDAGCA
;
A
#
# COMPACT_ATOMS: atom_id res chain seq x y z
N MET A 1 29.33 36.41 -19.03
CA MET A 1 30.30 37.33 -18.37
C MET A 1 29.47 38.35 -17.63
N PRO A 2 29.46 38.29 -16.29
CA PRO A 2 30.51 38.90 -15.47
C PRO A 2 31.11 37.97 -14.41
N ASP A 3 32.10 38.51 -13.71
CA ASP A 3 33.22 37.88 -13.01
C ASP A 3 32.93 37.04 -11.76
N LYS A 4 33.69 35.94 -11.65
CA LYS A 4 33.86 35.11 -10.46
C LYS A 4 34.73 35.83 -9.43
N ALA A 5 34.19 36.09 -8.24
CA ALA A 5 34.98 36.42 -7.06
C ALA A 5 35.18 35.16 -6.20
N VAL A 6 36.37 34.56 -6.32
CA VAL A 6 36.84 33.45 -5.49
C VAL A 6 37.25 33.99 -4.11
N ARG A 7 36.51 33.64 -3.05
CA ARG A 7 36.93 33.87 -1.65
C ARG A 7 37.76 32.68 -1.17
N ARG A 8 39.03 32.95 -0.82
CA ARG A 8 39.90 31.99 -0.13
C ARG A 8 39.53 31.89 1.36
N PRO A 9 39.52 30.69 1.97
CA PRO A 9 39.41 30.55 3.41
C PRO A 9 40.73 30.92 4.12
N ARG A 10 40.60 31.58 5.26
CA ARG A 10 41.71 31.92 6.19
C ARG A 10 42.12 30.67 6.99
N PRO A 11 43.42 30.47 7.27
CA PRO A 11 43.87 29.46 8.22
C PRO A 11 43.71 30.01 9.64
N GLY A 12 42.87 29.36 10.45
CA GLY A 12 42.56 29.78 11.80
C GLY A 12 42.75 28.64 12.80
N SER A 13 43.89 28.67 13.48
CA SER A 13 44.09 28.31 14.89
C SER A 13 43.68 26.90 15.35
N GLY A 14 44.69 26.05 15.46
CA GLY A 14 44.63 24.82 16.23
C GLY A 14 44.32 25.08 17.70
N ILE A 15 43.39 24.30 18.23
CA ILE A 15 43.12 24.17 19.65
C ILE A 15 43.70 22.82 20.09
N LEU A 16 44.79 22.90 20.86
CA LEU A 16 45.32 21.81 21.67
C LEU A 16 44.30 21.47 22.75
N ILE A 17 43.67 20.29 22.67
CA ILE A 17 42.87 19.73 23.77
C ILE A 17 43.81 18.90 24.63
N LEU A 18 44.08 19.42 25.84
CA LEU A 18 44.74 18.71 26.93
C LEU A 18 43.89 17.54 27.38
N ILE A 19 44.43 16.33 27.28
CA ILE A 19 43.88 15.12 27.89
C ILE A 19 44.19 15.18 29.39
N GLY A 20 43.21 15.62 30.18
CA GLY A 20 43.21 15.49 31.63
C GLY A 20 42.66 14.13 32.03
N VAL A 21 43.53 13.24 32.51
CA VAL A 21 43.14 11.99 33.18
C VAL A 21 42.61 12.34 34.57
N LEU A 22 41.30 12.25 34.76
CA LEU A 22 40.67 12.27 36.08
C LEU A 22 40.23 10.86 36.43
N VAL A 23 41.00 10.21 37.32
CA VAL A 23 40.60 8.96 37.97
C VAL A 23 39.62 9.33 39.09
N ALA A 24 38.34 9.08 38.86
CA ALA A 24 37.31 9.11 39.90
C ALA A 24 36.78 7.69 40.10
N THR A 25 37.26 7.04 41.16
CA THR A 25 36.67 5.84 41.74
C THR A 25 35.32 6.19 42.35
N VAL A 26 34.23 5.81 41.68
CA VAL A 26 32.88 5.78 42.27
C VAL A 26 32.53 4.34 42.58
N VAL A 27 32.38 4.06 43.87
CA VAL A 27 31.87 2.82 44.45
C VAL A 27 30.36 2.88 44.49
N GLY A 28 29.71 1.82 43.99
CA GLY A 28 28.39 1.38 44.47
C GLY A 28 27.16 1.92 43.72
N GLY A 29 26.48 1.02 43.02
CA GLY A 29 25.14 1.25 42.49
C GLY A 29 24.87 0.50 41.20
N ALA A 30 24.80 -0.83 41.24
CA ALA A 30 24.34 -1.63 40.11
C ALA A 30 22.83 -1.43 39.93
N ALA A 31 22.44 -0.40 39.18
CA ALA A 31 21.13 -0.31 38.55
C ALA A 31 21.26 -0.90 37.14
N LEU A 32 20.77 -2.13 36.97
CA LEU A 32 20.59 -2.78 35.69
C LEU A 32 19.57 -1.97 34.87
N TRP A 33 20.04 -1.04 34.04
CA TRP A 33 19.25 -0.52 32.94
C TRP A 33 19.26 -1.59 31.85
N ALA A 34 18.21 -2.41 31.83
CA ALA A 34 17.88 -3.25 30.69
C ALA A 34 17.53 -2.30 29.54
N ALA A 35 18.50 -2.01 28.67
CA ALA A 35 18.21 -1.49 27.35
C ALA A 35 17.38 -2.56 26.62
N THR A 36 16.07 -2.35 26.53
CA THR A 36 15.20 -3.11 25.64
C THR A 36 15.52 -2.69 24.20
N GLY A 37 16.69 -3.11 23.73
CA GLY A 37 17.00 -3.12 22.31
C GLY A 37 16.00 -4.08 21.67
N ARG A 38 14.99 -3.53 20.99
CA ARG A 38 14.11 -4.29 20.11
C ARG A 38 15.05 -4.93 19.07
N PRO A 39 15.16 -6.27 19.01
CA PRO A 39 15.96 -6.88 17.96
C PRO A 39 15.42 -6.40 16.61
N PRO A 40 16.28 -6.19 15.59
CA PRO A 40 15.80 -5.90 14.25
C PRO A 40 14.78 -6.96 13.87
N ALA A 41 13.63 -6.54 13.37
CA ALA A 41 12.62 -7.43 12.85
C ALA A 41 13.21 -8.15 11.64
N THR A 42 13.87 -9.28 11.89
CA THR A 42 14.01 -10.34 10.89
C THR A 42 12.64 -11.00 10.79
N GLY A 43 11.68 -10.27 10.23
CA GLY A 43 10.41 -10.81 9.81
C GLY A 43 10.67 -11.70 8.60
N GLY A 44 11.19 -12.91 8.86
CA GLY A 44 10.89 -14.00 7.95
C GLY A 44 9.38 -14.13 7.97
N LEU A 45 8.75 -13.90 6.82
CA LEU A 45 7.33 -14.16 6.60
C LEU A 45 7.02 -15.52 7.24
N ALA A 46 5.98 -15.55 8.08
CA ALA A 46 5.58 -16.79 8.73
C ALA A 46 5.36 -17.85 7.65
N PRO A 47 5.75 -19.13 7.86
CA PRO A 47 5.45 -20.17 6.89
C PRO A 47 3.96 -20.15 6.58
N PRO A 48 3.55 -20.28 5.30
CA PRO A 48 2.17 -20.05 4.92
C PRO A 48 1.26 -20.92 5.77
N ALA A 49 0.21 -20.31 6.31
CA ALA A 49 -0.89 -21.06 6.87
C ALA A 49 -1.33 -22.08 5.82
N THR A 50 -1.53 -23.34 6.21
CA THR A 50 -2.15 -24.33 5.32
C THR A 50 -3.46 -23.74 4.81
N ALA A 51 -3.57 -23.58 3.49
CA ALA A 51 -4.79 -23.07 2.86
C ALA A 51 -5.98 -23.97 3.21
N THR A 52 -7.14 -23.33 3.34
CA THR A 52 -8.42 -24.02 3.37
C THR A 52 -8.63 -24.70 2.02
N ALA A 53 -9.01 -25.99 2.06
CA ALA A 53 -9.24 -26.74 0.84
C ALA A 53 -10.44 -26.17 0.07
N TYR A 54 -10.27 -25.98 -1.23
CA TYR A 54 -11.34 -25.51 -2.12
C TYR A 54 -12.01 -26.71 -2.83
N ASP A 55 -13.30 -26.89 -2.59
CA ASP A 55 -14.08 -28.03 -3.10
C ASP A 55 -14.74 -27.77 -4.48
N GLY A 56 -14.56 -26.58 -5.05
CA GLY A 56 -15.17 -26.21 -6.34
C GLY A 56 -14.33 -26.59 -7.56
N PRO A 57 -14.91 -26.54 -8.78
CA PRO A 57 -14.14 -26.76 -10.01
C PRO A 57 -13.18 -25.59 -10.28
N LEU A 58 -11.96 -25.89 -10.77
CA LEU A 58 -10.99 -24.86 -11.16
C LEU A 58 -11.27 -24.30 -12.57
N ALA A 59 -11.95 -25.07 -13.42
CA ALA A 59 -12.53 -24.58 -14.66
C ALA A 59 -13.94 -24.01 -14.40
N ALA A 60 -14.04 -22.70 -14.20
CA ALA A 60 -15.31 -22.03 -13.93
C ALA A 60 -15.59 -20.86 -14.88
N PRO A 61 -16.83 -20.70 -15.37
CA PRO A 61 -17.20 -19.54 -16.18
C PRO A 61 -17.29 -18.27 -15.34
N GLY A 62 -17.18 -17.12 -16.02
CA GLY A 62 -17.36 -15.79 -15.43
C GLY A 62 -16.12 -14.93 -15.54
N ARG A 63 -16.27 -13.63 -15.26
CA ARG A 63 -15.19 -12.63 -15.40
C ARG A 63 -13.95 -12.94 -14.57
N LEU A 64 -14.11 -13.60 -13.42
CA LEU A 64 -13.03 -13.93 -12.49
C LEU A 64 -12.83 -15.46 -12.32
N GLY A 65 -13.57 -16.27 -13.10
CA GLY A 65 -13.52 -17.73 -13.07
C GLY A 65 -13.60 -18.34 -11.66
N ALA A 66 -12.74 -19.33 -11.38
CA ALA A 66 -12.71 -20.02 -10.10
C ALA A 66 -12.02 -19.18 -9.01
N ALA A 67 -11.04 -18.35 -9.36
CA ALA A 67 -10.43 -17.41 -8.41
C ALA A 67 -11.49 -16.49 -7.77
N GLY A 68 -12.40 -15.95 -8.58
CA GLY A 68 -13.49 -15.09 -8.08
C GLY A 68 -14.54 -15.81 -7.23
N ARG A 69 -14.59 -17.15 -7.26
CA ARG A 69 -15.46 -17.95 -6.38
C ARG A 69 -14.76 -18.35 -5.09
N ALA A 70 -13.43 -18.36 -5.10
CA ALA A 70 -12.63 -18.72 -3.95
C ALA A 70 -12.49 -17.55 -2.96
N VAL A 71 -12.46 -16.30 -3.44
CA VAL A 71 -12.35 -15.13 -2.56
C VAL A 71 -13.63 -14.83 -1.77
N GLU A 72 -13.45 -14.37 -0.54
CA GLU A 72 -14.51 -14.11 0.44
C GLU A 72 -14.55 -12.63 0.82
N CYS A 73 -14.81 -11.78 -0.16
CA CYS A 73 -14.70 -10.33 0.00
C CYS A 73 -15.95 -9.68 0.60
N LEU A 74 -15.74 -8.65 1.41
CA LEU A 74 -16.75 -7.67 1.82
C LEU A 74 -17.17 -6.79 0.65
N HIS A 75 -16.20 -6.38 -0.19
CA HIS A 75 -16.43 -5.54 -1.36
C HIS A 75 -16.34 -6.34 -2.66
N PRO A 76 -16.91 -5.86 -3.78
CA PRO A 76 -16.84 -6.57 -5.05
C PRO A 76 -15.38 -6.89 -5.45
N PRO A 77 -15.03 -8.14 -5.76
CA PRO A 77 -13.65 -8.50 -6.06
C PRO A 77 -13.19 -7.89 -7.39
N SER A 78 -11.89 -7.60 -7.44
CA SER A 78 -11.16 -7.19 -8.64
C SER A 78 -10.36 -8.37 -9.20
N GLY A 79 -9.93 -8.27 -10.46
CA GLY A 79 -9.10 -9.31 -11.08
C GLY A 79 -9.39 -9.51 -12.56
N SER A 80 -8.93 -10.64 -13.10
CA SER A 80 -9.02 -10.94 -14.52
C SER A 80 -9.15 -12.44 -14.79
N ASN A 81 -9.64 -12.74 -16.00
CA ASN A 81 -9.71 -14.08 -16.54
C ASN A 81 -9.14 -14.07 -17.96
N ARG A 82 -8.13 -14.91 -18.19
CA ARG A 82 -7.45 -15.13 -19.46
C ARG A 82 -7.67 -16.55 -19.98
N SER A 83 -8.86 -17.10 -19.79
CA SER A 83 -9.27 -18.40 -20.31
C SER A 83 -9.26 -18.37 -21.84
N ALA A 84 -8.11 -18.69 -22.42
CA ALA A 84 -7.92 -18.91 -23.84
C ALA A 84 -7.44 -20.34 -24.06
N ASP A 85 -7.78 -20.93 -25.20
CA ASP A 85 -7.29 -22.27 -25.54
C ASP A 85 -5.77 -22.28 -25.77
N VAL A 86 -5.20 -21.15 -26.21
CA VAL A 86 -3.76 -20.95 -26.38
C VAL A 86 -3.35 -19.67 -25.66
N TYR A 87 -2.42 -19.77 -24.71
CA TYR A 87 -1.92 -18.62 -23.96
C TYR A 87 -0.94 -17.79 -24.78
N ALA A 88 -1.11 -16.47 -24.79
CA ALA A 88 -0.24 -15.55 -25.56
C ALA A 88 0.42 -14.46 -24.72
N GLY A 89 0.33 -14.56 -23.38
CA GLY A 89 0.65 -13.46 -22.47
C GLY A 89 2.13 -13.30 -22.09
N GLY A 90 3.03 -14.15 -22.58
CA GLY A 90 4.47 -13.97 -22.35
C GLY A 90 5.06 -14.67 -21.12
N ALA A 91 4.24 -15.09 -20.16
CA ALA A 91 4.67 -15.56 -18.84
C ALA A 91 4.31 -17.02 -18.55
N THR A 92 4.87 -17.98 -19.32
CA THR A 92 4.74 -19.40 -18.97
C THR A 92 5.89 -19.89 -18.08
N SER A 93 5.65 -20.99 -17.38
CA SER A 93 6.64 -21.67 -16.54
C SER A 93 6.51 -23.19 -16.60
N SER A 94 7.54 -23.91 -16.17
CA SER A 94 7.55 -25.38 -16.12
C SER A 94 6.77 -25.96 -14.94
N THR A 95 6.41 -25.14 -13.95
CA THR A 95 5.67 -25.54 -12.75
C THR A 95 4.55 -24.55 -12.46
N ALA A 96 3.52 -25.00 -11.74
CA ALA A 96 2.39 -24.18 -11.31
C ALA A 96 2.86 -22.98 -10.46
N GLN A 97 3.65 -23.24 -9.40
CA GLN A 97 4.24 -22.18 -8.57
C GLN A 97 5.12 -21.24 -9.41
N GLY A 98 5.94 -21.79 -10.30
CA GLY A 98 6.79 -20.97 -11.16
C GLY A 98 6.01 -20.03 -12.06
N ALA A 99 4.76 -20.34 -12.43
CA ALA A 99 3.91 -19.43 -13.21
C ALA A 99 3.41 -18.24 -12.37
N VAL A 100 3.12 -18.47 -11.09
CA VAL A 100 2.81 -17.42 -10.11
C VAL A 100 4.02 -16.51 -9.92
N ASP A 101 5.20 -17.10 -9.69
CA ASP A 101 6.45 -16.35 -9.48
C ASP A 101 6.81 -15.51 -10.72
N THR A 102 6.70 -16.09 -11.92
CA THR A 102 6.91 -15.36 -13.17
C THR A 102 5.94 -14.19 -13.29
N ALA A 103 4.65 -14.39 -13.02
CA ALA A 103 3.65 -13.33 -13.11
C ALA A 103 3.94 -12.15 -12.16
N PHE A 104 4.39 -12.42 -10.94
CA PHE A 104 4.87 -11.38 -10.03
C PHE A 104 6.16 -10.71 -10.51
N SER A 105 7.09 -11.44 -11.11
CA SER A 105 8.37 -10.88 -11.59
C SER A 105 8.23 -10.02 -12.85
N GLU A 106 7.28 -10.36 -13.72
CA GLU A 106 7.02 -9.65 -14.98
C GLU A 106 6.00 -8.51 -14.81
N GLY A 107 5.51 -8.28 -13.59
CA GLY A 107 4.52 -7.24 -13.33
C GLY A 107 3.18 -7.52 -14.02
N LEU A 108 2.81 -8.79 -14.24
CA LEU A 108 1.44 -9.12 -14.68
C LEU A 108 0.41 -8.87 -13.58
N PHE A 109 0.88 -8.74 -12.35
CA PHE A 109 0.13 -8.43 -11.14
C PHE A 109 0.52 -7.03 -10.62
N LEU A 110 0.25 -5.99 -11.42
CA LEU A 110 0.60 -4.61 -11.07
C LEU A 110 -0.11 -4.10 -9.80
N ASP A 111 -1.18 -4.78 -9.39
CA ASP A 111 -2.09 -4.39 -8.31
C ASP A 111 -2.34 -5.55 -7.32
N MET A 112 -1.36 -6.43 -7.13
CA MET A 112 -1.42 -7.48 -6.11
C MET A 112 -0.28 -7.39 -5.10
N PRO A 113 -0.56 -7.69 -3.82
CA PRO A 113 0.47 -7.79 -2.81
C PRO A 113 1.34 -9.02 -3.08
N ARG A 114 2.65 -8.87 -2.82
CA ARG A 114 3.57 -9.99 -2.77
C ARG A 114 3.34 -10.72 -1.45
N VAL A 115 2.56 -11.80 -1.52
CA VAL A 115 2.22 -12.64 -0.37
C VAL A 115 2.61 -14.08 -0.65
N ASP A 116 2.84 -14.82 0.43
CA ASP A 116 3.05 -16.26 0.35
C ASP A 116 1.70 -16.94 0.09
N LEU A 117 1.52 -17.46 -1.11
CA LEU A 117 0.32 -18.20 -1.50
C LEU A 117 0.45 -19.67 -1.14
N ALA A 118 -0.65 -20.27 -0.70
CA ALA A 118 -0.76 -21.70 -0.41
C ALA A 118 -1.66 -22.40 -1.43
N VAL A 119 -1.38 -23.67 -1.73
CA VAL A 119 -2.20 -24.48 -2.64
C VAL A 119 -3.49 -24.88 -1.94
N ALA A 120 -4.64 -24.44 -2.47
CA ALA A 120 -5.97 -24.75 -1.97
C ALA A 120 -6.65 -25.89 -2.73
N ALA A 121 -6.30 -26.10 -4.01
CA ALA A 121 -6.80 -27.21 -4.82
C ALA A 121 -5.88 -27.53 -6.01
N THR A 122 -5.93 -28.79 -6.44
CA THR A 122 -5.15 -29.31 -7.57
C THR A 122 -6.02 -30.16 -8.48
N GLU A 123 -5.95 -29.89 -9.77
CA GLU A 123 -6.50 -30.67 -10.88
C GLU A 123 -5.37 -31.04 -11.86
N PRO A 124 -5.56 -32.00 -12.79
CA PRO A 124 -4.48 -32.43 -13.69
C PRO A 124 -3.84 -31.33 -14.54
N ASP A 125 -4.61 -30.30 -14.92
CA ASP A 125 -4.15 -29.16 -15.72
C ASP A 125 -4.29 -27.81 -15.00
N ARG A 126 -4.69 -27.77 -13.73
CA ARG A 126 -4.90 -26.52 -12.97
C ARG A 126 -4.50 -26.64 -11.52
N GLU A 127 -4.04 -25.54 -10.95
CA GLU A 127 -3.83 -25.41 -9.51
C GLU A 127 -4.40 -24.07 -9.04
N LEU A 128 -5.04 -24.07 -7.88
CA LEU A 128 -5.52 -22.89 -7.20
C LEU A 128 -4.61 -22.57 -6.01
N PHE A 129 -4.13 -21.34 -5.99
CA PHE A 129 -3.36 -20.74 -4.94
C PHE A 129 -4.22 -19.70 -4.22
N THR A 130 -4.19 -19.67 -2.89
CA THR A 130 -4.93 -18.69 -2.07
C THR A 130 -4.01 -17.98 -1.08
N TYR A 131 -4.40 -16.76 -0.73
CA TYR A 131 -3.93 -16.03 0.45
C TYR A 131 -5.10 -15.92 1.43
N GLU A 132 -4.89 -16.38 2.66
CA GLU A 132 -5.93 -16.40 3.70
C GLU A 132 -5.49 -15.58 4.91
N VAL A 133 -6.42 -14.77 5.40
CA VAL A 133 -6.26 -13.96 6.62
C VAL A 133 -7.44 -14.25 7.51
N ASP A 134 -7.18 -14.68 8.75
CA ASP A 134 -8.19 -15.01 9.74
C ASP A 134 -9.30 -15.97 9.24
N GLY A 135 -8.94 -16.85 8.30
CA GLY A 135 -9.83 -17.84 7.71
C GLY A 135 -10.61 -17.37 6.47
N SER A 136 -10.41 -16.12 6.03
CA SER A 136 -11.02 -15.59 4.80
C SER A 136 -10.01 -15.50 3.68
N VAL A 137 -10.40 -15.97 2.50
CA VAL A 137 -9.57 -15.93 1.29
C VAL A 137 -9.63 -14.52 0.68
N LEU A 138 -8.54 -13.76 0.77
CA LEU A 138 -8.47 -12.39 0.26
C LEU A 138 -7.91 -12.28 -1.16
N LEU A 139 -7.17 -13.30 -1.59
CA LEU A 139 -6.57 -13.38 -2.92
C LEU A 139 -6.58 -14.83 -3.40
N ALA A 140 -6.89 -15.01 -4.68
CA ALA A 140 -6.91 -16.30 -5.33
C ALA A 140 -6.28 -16.21 -6.73
N VAL A 141 -5.44 -17.20 -7.07
CA VAL A 141 -4.78 -17.33 -8.37
C VAL A 141 -4.97 -18.75 -8.88
N VAL A 142 -5.62 -18.90 -10.03
CA VAL A 142 -5.65 -20.17 -10.75
C VAL A 142 -4.62 -20.12 -11.86
N VAL A 143 -3.70 -21.08 -11.84
CA VAL A 143 -2.80 -21.35 -12.94
C VAL A 143 -3.27 -22.57 -13.72
N ARG A 144 -2.97 -22.59 -15.01
CA ARG A 144 -3.30 -23.68 -15.92
C ARG A 144 -2.08 -24.12 -16.70
N ASN A 145 -1.92 -25.43 -16.85
CA ASN A 145 -0.96 -26.02 -17.77
C ASN A 145 -1.60 -26.18 -19.16
N GLY A 146 -0.98 -25.65 -20.20
CA GLY A 146 -1.55 -25.76 -21.54
C GLY A 146 -0.66 -25.23 -22.65
N PRO A 147 -1.19 -25.25 -23.89
CA PRO A 147 -0.45 -24.78 -25.04
C PRO A 147 -0.31 -23.26 -25.02
N ALA A 148 0.82 -22.76 -25.51
CA ALA A 148 1.10 -21.33 -25.59
C ALA A 148 1.56 -20.94 -27.00
N SER A 149 1.34 -19.67 -27.37
CA SER A 149 1.74 -19.16 -28.67
C SER A 149 3.27 -19.03 -28.75
N PRO A 150 3.85 -19.07 -29.97
CA PRO A 150 5.24 -18.67 -30.16
C PRO A 150 5.50 -17.29 -29.56
N GLY A 151 6.56 -17.15 -28.76
CA GLY A 151 6.90 -15.92 -28.05
C GLY A 151 6.28 -15.78 -26.66
N ALA A 152 5.41 -16.71 -26.23
CA ALA A 152 4.81 -16.70 -24.89
C ALA A 152 5.65 -17.43 -23.81
N GLY A 153 6.84 -17.93 -24.17
CA GLY A 153 7.67 -18.81 -23.32
C GLY A 153 7.56 -20.30 -23.65
N GLY A 154 6.61 -20.68 -24.52
CA GLY A 154 6.31 -22.08 -24.88
C GLY A 154 5.24 -22.70 -23.99
N ASP A 155 4.80 -23.91 -24.34
CA ASP A 155 3.79 -24.64 -23.57
C ASP A 155 4.21 -24.81 -22.10
N GLY A 156 3.25 -24.70 -21.18
CA GLY A 156 3.51 -24.81 -19.76
C GLY A 156 2.41 -24.18 -18.90
N TRP A 157 2.76 -23.90 -17.66
CA TRP A 157 1.90 -23.28 -16.67
C TRP A 157 1.83 -21.77 -16.86
N TYR A 158 0.64 -21.19 -16.80
CA TYR A 158 0.41 -19.75 -16.86
C TYR A 158 -0.77 -19.36 -15.96
N VAL A 159 -0.85 -18.10 -15.57
CA VAL A 159 -2.00 -17.56 -14.82
C VAL A 159 -3.23 -17.50 -15.72
N GLU A 160 -4.25 -18.29 -15.39
CA GLU A 160 -5.54 -18.31 -16.09
C GLU A 160 -6.51 -17.30 -15.47
N THR A 161 -6.73 -17.36 -14.16
CA THR A 161 -7.63 -16.43 -13.46
C THR A 161 -7.03 -15.92 -12.18
N VAL A 162 -7.38 -14.68 -11.83
CA VAL A 162 -6.97 -14.02 -10.60
C VAL A 162 -8.16 -13.25 -10.03
N ALA A 163 -8.31 -13.28 -8.72
CA ALA A 163 -9.27 -12.44 -8.00
C ALA A 163 -8.68 -11.97 -6.68
N ARG A 164 -9.05 -10.76 -6.27
CA ARG A 164 -8.60 -10.13 -5.03
C ARG A 164 -9.74 -9.29 -4.43
N CYS A 165 -9.84 -9.30 -3.11
CA CYS A 165 -10.69 -8.36 -2.37
C CYS A 165 -10.16 -6.92 -2.43
N ASP A 166 -10.92 -5.95 -1.94
CA ASP A 166 -10.44 -4.55 -1.91
C ASP A 166 -9.22 -4.43 -0.98
N PHE A 167 -8.29 -3.50 -1.24
CA PHE A 167 -7.12 -3.34 -0.36
C PHE A 167 -7.46 -2.94 1.06
N SER A 168 -8.65 -2.35 1.28
CA SER A 168 -9.19 -2.04 2.61
C SER A 168 -9.53 -3.28 3.44
N GLU A 169 -9.53 -4.47 2.84
CA GLU A 169 -9.79 -5.74 3.52
C GLU A 169 -8.51 -6.49 3.90
N PHE A 170 -7.34 -6.03 3.42
CA PHE A 170 -6.06 -6.64 3.76
C PHE A 170 -5.56 -6.12 5.11
N PRO A 171 -4.82 -6.93 5.90
CA PRO A 171 -4.09 -6.44 7.05
C PRO A 171 -3.18 -5.27 6.67
N GLU A 172 -3.04 -4.27 7.54
CA GLU A 172 -2.23 -3.07 7.25
C GLU A 172 -0.78 -3.40 6.83
N ALA A 173 -0.18 -4.44 7.41
CA ALA A 173 1.16 -4.89 7.06
C ALA A 173 1.26 -5.45 5.63
N ASP A 174 0.17 -5.99 5.08
CA ASP A 174 0.11 -6.61 3.75
C ASP A 174 -0.48 -5.66 2.69
N ALA A 175 -1.26 -4.67 3.13
CA ALA A 175 -1.72 -3.55 2.32
C ALA A 175 -0.56 -2.62 1.93
N GLN A 176 0.58 -2.71 2.62
CA GLN A 176 1.87 -2.17 2.18
C GLN A 176 2.39 -3.03 1.03
N LEU A 177 1.96 -2.67 -0.18
CA LEU A 177 2.50 -3.27 -1.39
C LEU A 177 3.95 -2.83 -1.53
N ASP A 178 4.90 -3.78 -1.56
CA ASP A 178 6.31 -3.56 -1.89
C ASP A 178 6.46 -2.57 -3.07
N GLY A 179 6.67 -1.29 -2.73
CA GLY A 179 6.90 -0.20 -3.68
C GLY A 179 5.70 0.33 -4.49
N LEU A 180 4.45 -0.06 -4.19
CA LEU A 180 3.29 0.42 -4.99
C LEU A 180 2.45 1.49 -4.27
N VAL A 181 1.87 1.21 -3.09
CA VAL A 181 1.12 2.20 -2.28
C VAL A 181 1.02 1.72 -0.82
N ASP A 182 1.22 2.62 0.15
CA ASP A 182 0.88 2.42 1.57
C ASP A 182 -0.50 3.03 1.83
N TYR A 183 -1.53 2.19 1.83
CA TYR A 183 -2.92 2.63 1.96
C TYR A 183 -3.29 2.87 3.43
N GLY A 184 -3.53 4.14 3.77
CA GLY A 184 -4.31 4.51 4.95
C GLY A 184 -5.79 4.21 4.72
N VAL A 185 -6.25 3.07 5.25
CA VAL A 185 -7.63 2.61 5.13
C VAL A 185 -8.55 3.39 6.08
N TRP A 186 -9.70 3.81 5.58
CA TRP A 186 -10.73 4.50 6.35
C TRP A 186 -11.90 3.55 6.62
N ALA A 187 -12.62 3.77 7.70
CA ALA A 187 -13.83 3.03 8.07
C ALA A 187 -15.04 3.97 8.15
N ASP A 188 -16.24 3.42 8.04
CA ASP A 188 -17.48 4.14 8.32
C ASP A 188 -17.77 4.25 9.82
N ASP A 189 -18.95 4.78 10.16
CA ASP A 189 -19.41 4.99 11.52
C ASP A 189 -19.72 3.68 12.28
N GLU A 190 -19.98 2.60 11.53
CA GLU A 190 -20.11 1.24 12.06
C GLU A 190 -18.76 0.54 12.25
N GLY A 191 -17.68 1.13 11.75
CA GLY A 191 -16.33 0.57 11.79
C GLY A 191 -16.02 -0.40 10.66
N THR A 192 -16.87 -0.47 9.63
CA THR A 192 -16.62 -1.26 8.43
C THR A 192 -15.66 -0.52 7.51
N THR A 193 -14.68 -1.22 6.95
CA THR A 193 -13.69 -0.60 6.07
C THR A 193 -14.34 -0.12 4.77
N VAL A 194 -13.99 1.10 4.37
CA VAL A 194 -14.46 1.72 3.13
C VAL A 194 -13.49 1.36 2.01
N PRO A 195 -13.97 0.95 0.82
CA PRO A 195 -13.10 0.59 -0.30
C PRO A 195 -12.07 1.68 -0.63
N VAL A 196 -10.83 1.27 -0.92
CA VAL A 196 -9.79 2.22 -1.37
C VAL A 196 -10.12 2.86 -2.71
N SER A 197 -11.08 2.31 -3.45
CA SER A 197 -11.65 2.95 -4.64
C SER A 197 -12.50 4.20 -4.35
N ARG A 198 -12.88 4.43 -3.08
CA ARG A 198 -13.69 5.57 -2.63
C ARG A 198 -12.89 6.54 -1.76
N ILE A 199 -12.07 6.02 -0.87
CA ILE A 199 -11.25 6.82 0.04
C ILE A 199 -10.01 6.06 0.47
N TYR A 200 -8.87 6.73 0.44
CA TYR A 200 -7.65 6.26 1.09
C TYR A 200 -6.71 7.43 1.38
N SER A 201 -5.82 7.22 2.34
CA SER A 201 -4.65 8.07 2.51
C SER A 201 -3.39 7.38 2.01
N THR A 202 -2.35 8.12 1.65
CA THR A 202 -1.03 7.58 1.30
C THR A 202 0.04 8.64 1.59
N PRO A 203 1.26 8.25 1.97
CA PRO A 203 2.41 9.14 1.88
C PRO A 203 2.58 9.65 0.45
N GLY A 204 3.21 10.81 0.31
CA GLY A 204 3.56 11.34 -1.00
C GLY A 204 4.61 10.48 -1.73
N PRO A 205 4.64 10.55 -3.08
CA PRO A 205 5.60 9.80 -3.88
C PRO A 205 7.06 10.15 -3.58
N GLU A 206 7.89 9.11 -3.40
CA GLU A 206 9.33 9.26 -3.16
C GLU A 206 10.08 9.93 -4.30
N HIS A 207 9.71 9.67 -5.56
CA HIS A 207 10.39 10.28 -6.71
C HIS A 207 10.20 11.81 -6.81
N CYS A 208 9.31 12.38 -5.98
CA CYS A 208 9.07 13.81 -5.89
C CYS A 208 9.62 14.41 -4.59
N ASP A 209 10.23 13.58 -3.73
CA ASP A 209 10.63 13.91 -2.36
C ASP A 209 9.45 14.42 -1.50
N TRP A 210 8.25 13.82 -1.65
CA TRP A 210 7.02 14.22 -0.95
C TRP A 210 6.60 13.27 0.18
N GLN A 211 7.47 12.35 0.62
CA GLN A 211 7.10 11.31 1.59
C GLN A 211 6.65 11.87 2.95
N ASP A 212 7.03 13.11 3.29
CA ASP A 212 6.64 13.78 4.54
C ASP A 212 5.21 14.35 4.51
N MET A 213 4.54 14.33 3.35
CA MET A 213 3.15 14.78 3.18
C MET A 213 2.20 13.59 3.17
N THR A 214 1.03 13.73 3.78
CA THR A 214 -0.07 12.76 3.64
C THR A 214 -1.05 13.24 2.58
N PHE A 215 -1.33 12.40 1.59
CA PHE A 215 -2.35 12.63 0.58
C PHE A 215 -3.61 11.86 0.95
N LEU A 216 -4.74 12.54 1.05
CA LEU A 216 -6.08 11.94 1.17
C LEU A 216 -6.77 12.02 -0.19
N VAL A 217 -7.16 10.88 -0.73
CA VAL A 217 -7.90 10.78 -1.99
C VAL A 217 -9.35 10.44 -1.66
N VAL A 218 -10.30 11.21 -2.19
CA VAL A 218 -11.75 11.03 -1.98
C VAL A 218 -12.50 11.03 -3.32
N GLY A 219 -13.38 10.06 -3.52
CA GLY A 219 -14.25 9.95 -4.70
C GLY A 219 -14.00 8.69 -5.53
N GLU A 220 -14.95 8.34 -6.39
CA GLU A 220 -14.91 7.11 -7.20
C GLU A 220 -14.06 7.26 -8.46
N GLY A 221 -13.20 6.28 -8.72
CA GLY A 221 -12.55 6.05 -10.03
C GLY A 221 -11.09 6.55 -10.15
N GLU A 222 -10.35 5.92 -11.07
CA GLU A 222 -8.94 6.19 -11.37
C GLU A 222 -8.63 7.68 -11.58
N ARG A 223 -8.13 8.37 -10.54
CA ARG A 223 -7.43 9.70 -10.51
C ARG A 223 -8.03 10.91 -11.26
N ARG A 224 -8.92 10.75 -12.24
CA ARG A 224 -9.41 11.80 -13.15
C ARG A 224 -10.65 12.53 -12.61
N GLY A 225 -11.23 12.05 -11.51
CA GLY A 225 -12.35 12.69 -10.81
C GLY A 225 -12.25 12.68 -9.28
N ALA A 226 -11.25 12.00 -8.72
CA ALA A 226 -11.02 12.00 -7.29
C ALA A 226 -10.45 13.35 -6.83
N GLN A 227 -10.91 13.81 -5.69
CA GLN A 227 -10.36 14.98 -4.99
C GLN A 227 -9.16 14.53 -4.17
N VAL A 228 -8.12 15.35 -4.16
CA VAL A 228 -6.91 15.08 -3.40
C VAL A 228 -6.72 16.20 -2.39
N TYR A 229 -6.55 15.87 -1.12
CA TYR A 229 -6.30 16.79 -0.03
C TYR A 229 -4.98 16.45 0.64
N VAL A 230 -4.30 17.44 1.20
CA VAL A 230 -2.92 17.25 1.70
C VAL A 230 -2.77 17.68 3.16
N GLU A 231 -2.27 16.78 3.99
CA GLU A 231 -1.73 17.08 5.32
C GLU A 231 -0.30 17.60 5.19
N ALA A 232 0.03 18.65 5.95
CA ALA A 232 1.39 19.19 6.04
C ALA A 232 2.08 19.44 4.68
N PRO A 233 1.45 20.18 3.74
CA PRO A 233 2.04 20.44 2.42
C PRO A 233 3.36 21.22 2.53
N ILE A 234 4.34 20.83 1.73
CA ILE A 234 5.59 21.58 1.58
C ILE A 234 5.34 22.97 0.98
N VAL A 235 6.17 23.94 1.35
CA VAL A 235 5.97 25.36 1.00
C VAL A 235 6.05 25.62 -0.50
N GLU A 236 6.83 24.83 -1.21
CA GLU A 236 7.07 24.92 -2.65
C GLU A 236 5.81 24.58 -3.48
N LEU A 237 4.86 23.84 -2.91
CA LEU A 237 3.65 23.42 -3.61
C LEU A 237 2.43 24.32 -3.38
N ARG A 238 2.59 25.45 -2.67
CA ARG A 238 1.47 26.33 -2.30
C ARG A 238 0.63 26.80 -3.49
N ASP A 239 1.24 27.04 -4.63
CA ASP A 239 0.54 27.49 -5.83
C ASP A 239 -0.37 26.41 -6.44
N TYR A 240 -0.20 25.15 -6.04
CA TYR A 240 -1.03 24.01 -6.44
C TYR A 240 -2.10 23.66 -5.39
N MET A 241 -2.19 24.43 -4.29
CA MET A 241 -3.15 24.23 -3.23
C MET A 241 -4.32 25.20 -3.38
N SER A 242 -5.53 24.72 -3.08
CA SER A 242 -6.72 25.57 -3.00
C SER A 242 -6.63 26.59 -1.86
N GLY A 243 -5.71 26.41 -0.90
CA GLY A 243 -5.57 27.26 0.28
C GLY A 243 -4.36 26.88 1.15
N THR A 244 -4.32 27.40 2.37
CA THR A 244 -3.25 27.11 3.34
C THR A 244 -3.66 25.94 4.24
N PHE A 245 -2.73 25.06 4.59
CA PHE A 245 -2.94 24.10 5.67
C PHE A 245 -3.27 24.81 6.98
N LEU A 246 -4.35 24.37 7.62
CA LEU A 246 -4.87 24.90 8.88
C LEU A 246 -4.70 23.85 9.96
N THR A 247 -4.28 24.27 11.16
CA THR A 247 -4.08 23.35 12.29
C THR A 247 -4.90 23.81 13.48
N ASP A 248 -5.43 22.85 14.25
CA ASP A 248 -6.16 23.08 15.50
C ASP A 248 -7.25 24.16 15.34
N ILE A 249 -8.04 24.08 14.27
CA ILE A 249 -9.17 24.97 14.05
C ILE A 249 -10.45 24.34 14.59
N ARG A 250 -11.41 25.19 14.93
CA ARG A 250 -12.77 24.74 15.17
C ARG A 250 -13.38 24.28 13.84
N LEU A 251 -14.04 23.12 13.85
CA LEU A 251 -14.79 22.62 12.70
C LEU A 251 -15.80 23.68 12.21
N PRO A 252 -15.77 24.06 10.92
CA PRO A 252 -16.77 24.97 10.35
C PRO A 252 -18.19 24.41 10.46
N ASN A 253 -19.17 25.28 10.71
CA ASN A 253 -20.56 24.87 10.94
C ASN A 253 -21.25 24.25 9.71
N ASP A 254 -20.71 24.52 8.51
CA ASP A 254 -21.20 24.03 7.23
C ASP A 254 -20.38 22.85 6.69
N ALA A 255 -19.40 22.35 7.46
CA ALA A 255 -18.66 21.16 7.08
C ALA A 255 -19.60 19.95 6.95
N ILE A 256 -19.42 19.19 5.88
CA ILE A 256 -20.23 18.03 5.54
C ILE A 256 -19.57 16.81 6.19
N ASP A 257 -20.28 16.18 7.12
CA ASP A 257 -19.85 14.91 7.72
C ASP A 257 -19.92 13.79 6.70
N THR A 258 -18.81 13.07 6.51
CA THR A 258 -18.76 11.92 5.59
C THR A 258 -19.12 10.61 6.28
N GLY A 259 -19.16 10.60 7.61
CA GLY A 259 -19.25 9.38 8.43
C GLY A 259 -17.96 8.57 8.46
N TRP A 260 -16.89 9.00 7.79
CA TRP A 260 -15.65 8.23 7.70
C TRP A 260 -14.66 8.62 8.79
N GLN A 261 -13.91 7.62 9.26
CA GLN A 261 -12.92 7.76 10.31
C GLN A 261 -11.70 6.87 10.10
N ARG A 262 -10.55 7.31 10.63
CA ARG A 262 -9.29 6.55 10.67
C ARG A 262 -8.50 6.98 11.90
N ASP A 263 -7.97 6.03 12.67
CA ASP A 263 -7.19 6.30 13.89
C ASP A 263 -7.90 7.21 14.90
N GLY A 264 -9.23 7.11 15.00
CA GLY A 264 -10.06 7.96 15.86
C GLY A 264 -10.22 9.42 15.37
N ARG A 265 -9.74 9.73 14.16
CA ARG A 265 -9.97 11.01 13.47
C ARG A 265 -11.11 10.82 12.48
N HIS A 266 -12.07 11.72 12.52
CA HIS A 266 -13.18 11.78 11.57
C HIS A 266 -12.84 12.69 10.39
N LEU A 267 -13.50 12.46 9.26
CA LEU A 267 -13.43 13.30 8.07
C LEU A 267 -14.71 14.11 7.88
N TRP A 268 -14.52 15.39 7.61
CA TRP A 268 -15.55 16.26 7.04
C TRP A 268 -15.02 16.93 5.77
N LEU A 269 -15.90 17.31 4.85
CA LEU A 269 -15.54 18.04 3.64
C LEU A 269 -16.14 19.44 3.66
N SER A 270 -15.42 20.43 3.12
CA SER A 270 -16.01 21.74 2.88
C SER A 270 -17.04 21.66 1.74
N PRO A 271 -18.15 22.43 1.78
CA PRO A 271 -19.15 22.41 0.71
C PRO A 271 -18.65 22.81 -0.68
N ASP A 272 -17.50 23.49 -0.75
CA ASP A 272 -16.85 23.95 -1.98
C ASP A 272 -15.65 23.07 -2.39
N ASP A 273 -15.47 21.91 -1.76
CA ASP A 273 -14.39 20.93 -1.99
C ASP A 273 -12.97 21.51 -1.83
N ARG A 274 -12.81 22.65 -1.17
CA ARG A 274 -11.49 23.27 -0.96
C ARG A 274 -10.72 22.62 0.18
N TYR A 275 -11.40 22.05 1.17
CA TYR A 275 -10.77 21.46 2.34
C TYR A 275 -11.39 20.12 2.72
N ALA A 276 -10.53 19.20 3.13
CA ALA A 276 -10.89 18.11 4.02
C ALA A 276 -10.54 18.52 5.44
N TYR A 277 -11.47 18.38 6.37
CA TYR A 277 -11.24 18.60 7.80
C TYR A 277 -11.06 17.26 8.47
N VAL A 278 -9.92 17.05 9.13
CA VAL A 278 -9.59 15.75 9.75
C VAL A 278 -9.24 15.93 11.22
N GLY A 279 -9.98 15.27 12.11
CA GLY A 279 -9.73 15.35 13.55
C GLY A 279 -10.93 14.97 14.41
N SER A 280 -11.13 15.70 15.51
CA SER A 280 -12.28 15.53 16.41
C SER A 280 -13.30 16.64 16.18
N SER A 281 -14.53 16.46 16.66
CA SER A 281 -15.56 17.51 16.61
C SER A 281 -15.18 18.81 17.35
N SER A 282 -14.16 18.76 18.22
CA SER A 282 -13.68 19.92 18.99
C SER A 282 -12.48 20.64 18.35
N SER A 283 -11.69 19.93 17.54
CA SER A 283 -10.46 20.42 16.92
C SER A 283 -10.13 19.56 15.71
N VAL A 284 -9.92 20.22 14.57
CA VAL A 284 -9.60 19.61 13.28
C VAL A 284 -8.44 20.33 12.60
N ASP A 285 -7.72 19.60 11.76
CA ASP A 285 -6.83 20.20 10.76
C ASP A 285 -7.57 20.38 9.45
N GLY A 286 -7.32 21.48 8.74
CA GLY A 286 -7.87 21.76 7.41
C GLY A 286 -6.83 21.45 6.34
N TRP A 287 -7.03 20.35 5.63
CA TRP A 287 -6.17 19.84 4.56
C TRP A 287 -6.62 20.47 3.24
N PRO A 288 -5.83 21.37 2.63
CA PRO A 288 -6.22 22.01 1.38
C PRO A 288 -6.26 20.99 0.25
N ARG A 289 -7.18 21.20 -0.68
CA ARG A 289 -7.23 20.48 -1.94
C ARG A 289 -5.98 20.76 -2.77
N PHE A 290 -5.46 19.72 -3.41
CA PHE A 290 -4.28 19.74 -4.27
C PHE A 290 -4.69 19.44 -5.72
N ASP A 291 -4.40 20.38 -6.62
CA ASP A 291 -4.78 20.31 -8.04
C ASP A 291 -3.54 20.22 -8.95
N ALA A 292 -2.57 19.39 -8.57
CA ALA A 292 -1.42 19.06 -9.39
C ALA A 292 -1.08 17.56 -9.34
N GLY A 293 -0.28 17.13 -10.32
CA GLY A 293 0.34 15.81 -10.33
C GLY A 293 1.85 15.93 -10.21
N CYS A 294 2.49 14.88 -9.74
CA CYS A 294 3.92 14.71 -9.98
C CYS A 294 4.09 14.11 -11.39
N ALA A 295 5.01 14.69 -12.17
CA ALA A 295 5.26 14.35 -13.57
C ALA A 295 6.69 13.83 -13.74
#